data_AF-A0A853BTY3-F1
#
_entry.id   AF-A0A853BTY3-F1
#
_cell.length_a   1.000
_cell.length_b   1.000
_cell.length_c   1.000
_cell.angle_alpha   90.00
_cell.angle_beta   90.00
_cell.angle_gamma   90.00
#
_symmetry.space_group_name_H-M   'P 1'
#
loop_
_entity.id
_entity.type
_entity.pdbx_description
1 polymer ?
#
loop_
_entity_poly.entity_id
_entity_poly.type
_entity_poly.pdbx_seq_one_letter_code
_entity_poly.pdbx_strand_id
1 'polypeptide(L)' 'MRVLYMQDRRTRETRPFLTLHDDGSLTTDDPQMARAIPRMRKNHGWSNEYIFGFWKTKGNAYVRYFEAAE' A
#
# COMPACT_ATOMS: atom_id res chain seq x y z
N MET A 1 6.87 3.97 -10.76
CA MET A 1 6.53 3.72 -9.33
C MET A 1 5.06 4.04 -9.02
N ARG A 2 4.36 3.20 -8.24
CA ARG A 2 2.95 3.41 -7.84
C ARG A 2 2.80 3.51 -6.32
N VAL A 3 2.09 4.53 -5.82
CA VAL A 3 1.99 4.79 -4.37
C VAL A 3 0.53 4.92 -3.93
N LEU A 4 0.17 4.17 -2.89
CA LEU A 4 -1.04 4.40 -2.11
C LEU A 4 -0.69 5.31 -0.95
N TYR A 5 -1.47 6.36 -0.78
CA TYR A 5 -1.38 7.26 0.36
C TYR A 5 -2.57 7.04 1.26
N MET A 6 -2.37 7.15 2.57
CA MET A 6 -3.46 7.26 3.52
C MET A 6 -3.56 8.67 4.07
N GLN A 7 -4.78 9.12 4.31
CA GLN A 7 -5.05 10.37 5.00
C GLN A 7 -5.55 10.07 6.41
N ASP A 8 -4.87 10.62 7.41
CA ASP A 8 -5.34 10.56 8.79
C ASP A 8 -6.63 11.39 8.93
N ARG A 9 -7.68 10.79 9.50
CA ARG A 9 -8.98 11.47 9.61
C ARG A 9 -8.97 12.63 10.61
N ARG A 10 -8.14 12.54 11.65
CA ARG A 10 -8.04 13.51 12.73
C ARG A 10 -7.16 14.70 12.35
N THR A 11 -6.01 14.44 11.72
CA THR A 11 -5.04 15.49 11.35
C THR A 11 -5.14 15.94 9.90
N ARG A 12 -5.85 15.18 9.04
CA ARG A 12 -5.91 15.34 7.56
C ARG A 12 -4.56 15.21 6.87
N GLU A 13 -3.52 14.82 7.59
CA GLU A 13 -2.19 14.60 7.02
C GLU A 13 -2.23 13.40 6.09
N THR A 14 -1.64 13.58 4.91
CA THR A 14 -1.50 12.52 3.91
C THR A 14 -0.10 11.96 4.01
N ARG A 15 0.01 10.64 4.18
CA ARG A 15 1.30 9.94 4.29
C ARG A 15 1.34 8.72 3.35
N PRO A 16 2.52 8.34 2.85
CA PRO A 16 2.66 7.09 2.10
C PRO A 16 2.19 5.90 2.92
N PHE A 17 1.45 5.00 2.29
CA PHE A 17 0.95 3.78 2.89
C PHE A 17 1.61 2.55 2.27
N LEU A 18 1.52 2.41 0.95
CA LEU A 18 2.15 1.31 0.21
C LEU A 18 2.80 1.85 -1.04
N THR A 19 4.01 1.42 -1.33
CA THR A 19 4.73 1.76 -2.56
C THR A 19 5.07 0.49 -3.31
N LEU A 20 4.53 0.37 -4.52
CA LEU A 20 4.88 -0.67 -5.47
C LEU A 20 5.88 -0.09 -6.47
N HIS A 21 7.10 -0.59 -6.40
CA HIS A 21 8.20 -0.20 -7.26
C HIS A 21 8.11 -0.89 -8.62
N ASP A 22 8.83 -0.39 -9.60
CA ASP A 22 8.77 -0.90 -10.98
C ASP A 22 9.50 -2.25 -11.12
N ASP A 23 10.39 -2.59 -10.18
CA ASP A 23 11.00 -3.92 -10.03
C ASP A 23 10.05 -4.97 -9.41
N GLY A 24 8.81 -4.57 -9.10
CA GLY A 24 7.79 -5.43 -8.49
C GLY A 24 7.93 -5.56 -6.97
N SER A 25 8.89 -4.88 -6.33
CA SER A 25 9.02 -4.87 -4.88
C SER A 25 7.92 -3.99 -4.23
N LEU A 26 7.51 -4.36 -3.01
CA LEU A 26 6.48 -3.66 -2.25
C LEU A 26 7.04 -3.20 -0.91
N THR A 27 7.04 -1.89 -0.68
CA THR A 27 7.46 -1.27 0.58
C THR A 27 6.31 -0.53 1.26
N THR A 28 6.44 -0.29 2.56
CA THR A 28 5.43 0.38 3.40
C THR A 28 6.11 1.06 4.56
N ASP A 29 5.68 2.28 4.87
CA ASP A 29 6.09 3.00 6.08
C ASP A 29 5.14 2.72 7.26
N ASP A 30 4.00 2.08 7.00
CA ASP A 30 3.07 1.65 8.05
C ASP A 30 3.58 0.36 8.73
N PRO A 31 3.80 0.38 10.07
CA PRO A 31 4.37 -0.74 10.80
C PRO A 31 3.42 -1.94 10.91
N GLN A 32 2.10 -1.73 10.82
CA GLN A 32 1.15 -2.84 10.80
C GLN A 32 1.24 -3.57 9.46
N MET A 33 1.30 -2.82 8.36
CA MET A 33 1.48 -3.38 7.03
C MET A 33 2.83 -4.08 6.86
N ALA A 34 3.91 -3.52 7.40
CA ALA A 34 5.23 -4.16 7.37
C ALA A 34 5.20 -5.58 7.99
N ARG A 35 4.37 -5.78 9.01
CA ARG A 35 4.15 -7.09 9.67
C ARG A 35 3.13 -7.96 8.94
N ALA A 36 2.17 -7.36 8.24
CA ALA A 36 1.08 -8.08 7.59
C ALA A 36 1.48 -8.63 6.21
N ILE A 37 2.26 -7.89 5.42
CA ILE A 37 2.67 -8.29 4.06
C ILE A 37 3.34 -9.68 4.03
N PRO A 38 4.35 -9.99 4.88
CA PRO A 38 4.96 -11.30 4.89
C PRO A 38 3.97 -12.44 5.21
N ARG A 39 3.00 -12.17 6.09
CA ARG A 39 1.95 -13.14 6.44
C ARG A 39 0.99 -13.37 5.28
N MET A 40 0.60 -12.32 4.56
CA MET A 40 -0.24 -12.44 3.37
C MET A 40 0.44 -13.28 2.28
N ARG A 41 1.73 -13.01 2.03
CA ARG A 41 2.54 -13.81 1.09
C ARG A 41 2.63 -15.28 1.53
N LYS A 42 2.95 -15.52 2.81
CA LYS A 42 3.12 -16.88 3.34
C LYS A 42 1.82 -17.69 3.37
N ASN A 43 0.72 -17.08 3.81
CA ASN A 43 -0.53 -17.80 4.04
C ASN A 43 -1.40 -17.92 2.79
N HIS A 44 -1.32 -16.96 1.87
CA HIS A 44 -2.21 -16.89 0.70
C HIS A 44 -1.47 -16.90 -0.64
N GLY A 45 -0.13 -16.85 -0.65
CA GLY A 45 0.65 -16.80 -1.89
C GLY A 45 0.43 -15.52 -2.70
N TRP A 46 -0.04 -14.44 -2.07
CA TRP A 46 -0.36 -13.20 -2.78
C TRP A 46 0.90 -12.53 -3.34
N SER A 47 0.84 -12.11 -4.60
CA SER A 47 1.90 -11.31 -5.22
C SER A 47 1.90 -9.88 -4.68
N ASN A 48 3.00 -9.16 -4.90
CA ASN A 48 3.10 -7.75 -4.51
C ASN A 48 2.10 -6.87 -5.25
N GLU A 49 1.87 -7.11 -6.54
CA GLU A 49 0.85 -6.39 -7.28
C GLU A 49 -0.55 -6.71 -6.77
N TYR A 50 -0.81 -7.97 -6.40
CA TYR A 50 -2.10 -8.35 -5.84
C TYR A 50 -2.35 -7.68 -4.49
N ILE A 51 -1.36 -7.67 -3.58
CA ILE A 51 -1.48 -6.99 -2.28
C ILE A 51 -1.74 -5.50 -2.50
N PHE A 52 -0.97 -4.86 -3.38
CA PHE A 52 -1.15 -3.44 -3.69
C PHE A 52 -2.53 -3.15 -4.29
N GLY A 53 -2.95 -3.93 -5.28
CA GLY A 53 -4.27 -3.82 -5.92
C GLY A 53 -5.40 -4.07 -4.93
N PHE A 54 -5.29 -5.09 -4.08
CA PHE A 54 -6.26 -5.38 -3.03
C PHE A 54 -6.46 -4.18 -2.10
N TRP A 55 -5.38 -3.54 -1.64
CA TRP A 55 -5.47 -2.36 -0.78
C TRP A 55 -5.92 -1.10 -1.51
N LYS A 56 -5.62 -0.98 -2.81
CA LYS A 56 -6.19 0.06 -3.68
C LYS A 56 -7.72 -0.05 -3.73
N THR A 57 -8.26 -1.26 -3.88
CA THR A 57 -9.71 -1.49 -4.00
C THR A 57 -10.43 -1.54 -2.66
N LYS A 58 -9.78 -2.07 -1.61
CA LYS A 58 -10.28 -2.03 -0.21
C LYS A 58 -10.12 -0.66 0.45
N GLY A 59 -9.35 0.23 -0.18
CA GLY A 59 -9.11 1.59 0.25
C GLY A 59 -10.43 2.31 0.45
N ASN A 60 -10.82 2.43 1.72
CA ASN A 60 -11.97 3.19 2.16
C ASN A 60 -11.78 4.69 1.81
N ALA A 61 -12.71 5.58 2.18
CA ALA A 61 -12.67 7.04 1.93
C ALA A 61 -11.38 7.81 2.33
N TYR A 62 -10.36 7.12 2.85
CA TYR A 62 -9.12 7.64 3.43
C TYR A 62 -7.86 7.16 2.71
N VAL A 63 -7.94 6.25 1.73
CA VAL A 63 -6.78 5.82 0.93
C VAL A 63 -6.89 6.46 -0.45
N ARG A 64 -5.92 7.31 -0.81
CA ARG A 64 -5.83 7.93 -2.13
C ARG A 64 -4.73 7.25 -2.94
N TYR A 65 -5.07 6.82 -4.14
CA TYR A 65 -4.11 6.27 -5.09
C TYR A 65 -3.49 7.38 -5.93
N PHE A 66 -2.17 7.38 -6.04
CA PHE A 66 -1.45 8.24 -6.96
C PHE A 66 -0.43 7.41 -7.74
N GLU A 67 -0.36 7.65 -9.05
CA GLU A 67 0.74 7.19 -9.89
C GLU A 67 1.74 8.32 -9.99
N ALA A 68 2.97 8.07 -9.55
CA ALA A 68 4.05 9.01 -9.81
C ALA A 68 4.43 8.85 -11.29
N ALA A 69 4.30 9.93 -12.06
CA ALA A 69 4.99 10.03 -13.34
C ALA A 69 6.48 10.23 -13.04
N GLU A 70 7.31 9.29 -13.51
CA GLU A 70 8.77 9.42 -13.44
C GLU A 70 9.28 10.69 -14.13
#